data_AF-A0A1Z3N7F2-F1
#
_entry.id   AF-A0A1Z3N7F2-F1
#
_cell.length_a   1.000
_cell.length_b   1.000
_cell.length_c   1.000
_cell.angle_alpha   90.00
_cell.angle_beta   90.00
_cell.angle_gamma   90.00
#
_symmetry.space_group_name_H-M   'P 1'
#
loop_
_entity.id
_entity.type
_entity.pdbx_description
1 polymer ?
#
loop_
_entity_poly.entity_id
_entity_poly.type
_entity_poly.pdbx_seq_one_letter_code
_entity_poly.pdbx_strand_id
1 'polypeptide(L)'
;MKKEYDLKNLKQKKSRTVSKDEVGKILISMRINTNDLVDLKTEADRLGIPYQTLMGSILHRYITGELLDKKGAEILKMIKDVS
;
A
#
# COMPACT_ATOMS: atom_id res chain seq x y z
N MET A 1 -2.99 -27.77 -12.35
CA MET A 1 -3.66 -27.87 -11.02
C MET A 1 -3.52 -26.52 -10.33
N LYS A 2 -4.61 -25.75 -10.21
CA LYS A 2 -4.60 -24.48 -9.47
C LYS A 2 -4.61 -24.83 -7.98
N LYS A 3 -3.52 -24.57 -7.27
CA LYS A 3 -3.49 -24.73 -5.81
C LYS A 3 -4.32 -23.61 -5.20
N GLU A 4 -5.43 -24.01 -4.61
CA GLU A 4 -6.30 -23.19 -3.77
C GLU A 4 -5.47 -22.73 -2.55
N TYR A 5 -5.33 -21.41 -2.38
CA TYR A 5 -4.68 -20.84 -1.21
C TYR A 5 -5.65 -20.91 -0.03
N ASP A 6 -5.39 -21.82 0.91
CA ASP A 6 -6.15 -21.95 2.14
C ASP A 6 -5.83 -20.78 3.09
N LEU A 7 -6.71 -19.76 3.07
CA LEU A 7 -6.63 -18.54 3.86
C LEU A 7 -6.98 -18.76 5.35
N LYS A 8 -7.29 -19.98 5.80
CA LYS A 8 -7.80 -20.21 7.17
C LYS A 8 -6.75 -20.28 8.29
N ASN A 9 -5.47 -20.17 8.00
CA ASN A 9 -4.41 -20.31 9.02
C ASN A 9 -3.55 -19.05 9.29
N LEU A 10 -4.05 -17.85 8.96
CA LEU A 10 -3.32 -16.58 9.17
C LEU A 10 -3.30 -16.09 10.64
N LYS A 11 -3.91 -16.80 11.59
CA LYS A 11 -4.01 -16.31 12.99
C LYS A 11 -2.87 -16.73 13.92
N GLN A 12 -1.93 -17.59 13.51
CA GLN A 12 -0.82 -17.95 14.39
C GLN A 12 0.45 -18.26 13.59
N LYS A 13 1.27 -17.25 13.31
CA LYS A 13 2.72 -17.44 13.16
C LYS A 13 3.47 -16.17 13.52
N LYS A 14 3.68 -16.05 14.84
CA LYS A 14 4.83 -15.41 15.47
C LYS A 14 6.09 -15.63 14.62
N SER A 15 6.76 -14.53 14.27
CA SER A 15 8.16 -14.43 13.82
C SER A 15 8.66 -15.57 12.91
N ARG A 16 8.59 -15.38 11.60
CA ARG A 16 9.57 -16.01 10.70
C ARG A 16 10.09 -14.96 9.75
N THR A 17 11.35 -14.60 9.95
CA THR A 17 12.25 -14.00 8.96
C THR A 17 12.05 -14.75 7.64
N VAL A 18 11.27 -14.17 6.73
CA VAL A 18 11.21 -14.64 5.35
C VAL A 18 12.43 -14.04 4.67
N SER A 19 13.31 -14.90 4.21
CA SER A 19 14.42 -14.54 3.32
C SER A 19 13.90 -13.59 2.24
N LYS A 20 14.56 -12.44 2.13
CA LYS A 20 14.12 -11.21 1.46
C LYS A 20 13.78 -11.36 -0.03
N ASP A 21 14.08 -12.51 -0.63
CA ASP A 21 14.18 -12.67 -2.08
C ASP A 21 13.02 -13.42 -2.75
N GLU A 22 12.06 -13.99 -1.99
CA GLU A 22 10.88 -14.68 -2.58
C GLU A 22 9.55 -14.26 -1.93
N VAL A 23 9.37 -12.96 -1.66
CA VAL A 23 8.00 -12.44 -1.54
C VAL A 23 7.42 -12.38 -2.94
N GLY A 24 6.91 -13.53 -3.42
CA GLY A 24 6.32 -13.66 -4.74
C GLY A 24 5.28 -12.58 -4.97
N LYS A 25 5.39 -11.85 -6.10
CA LYS A 25 4.41 -10.83 -6.48
C LYS A 25 3.05 -11.50 -6.68
N ILE A 26 2.07 -11.14 -5.86
CA ILE A 26 0.69 -11.60 -6.01
C ILE A 26 -0.08 -10.56 -6.84
N LEU A 27 -0.75 -11.03 -7.89
CA LEU A 27 -1.64 -10.18 -8.69
C LEU A 27 -2.96 -10.01 -7.95
N ILE A 28 -3.40 -8.76 -7.81
CA ILE A 28 -4.66 -8.39 -7.15
C ILE A 28 -5.56 -7.68 -8.16
N SER A 29 -6.80 -8.14 -8.30
CA SER A 29 -7.84 -7.45 -9.04
C SER A 29 -8.65 -6.58 -8.08
N MET A 30 -8.80 -5.30 -8.40
CA MET A 30 -9.56 -4.34 -7.58
C MET A 30 -10.43 -3.45 -8.47
N ARG A 31 -11.59 -3.06 -7.96
CA ARG A 31 -12.44 -2.04 -8.56
C ARG A 31 -12.02 -0.67 -8.03
N ILE A 32 -11.85 0.28 -8.91
CA ILE A 32 -11.47 1.66 -8.58
C ILE A 32 -12.33 2.62 -9.42
N ASN A 33 -12.63 3.80 -8.87
CA ASN A 33 -13.29 4.85 -9.64
C ASN A 33 -12.36 5.28 -10.79
N THR A 34 -12.94 5.56 -11.95
CA THR A 34 -12.20 6.05 -13.11
C THR A 34 -11.44 7.34 -12.80
N ASN A 35 -12.02 8.27 -12.04
CA ASN A 35 -11.37 9.53 -11.68
C ASN A 35 -10.13 9.27 -10.81
N ASP A 36 -10.25 8.45 -9.76
CA ASP A 36 -9.11 8.09 -8.90
C ASP A 36 -8.00 7.39 -9.69
N LEU A 37 -8.35 6.57 -10.68
CA LEU A 37 -7.37 5.92 -11.55
C LEU A 37 -6.61 6.93 -12.43
N VAL A 38 -7.29 7.97 -12.93
CA VAL A 38 -6.67 9.05 -13.71
C VAL A 38 -5.71 9.86 -12.84
N ASP A 39 -6.12 10.21 -11.62
CA ASP A 39 -5.28 10.95 -10.68
C ASP A 39 -4.04 10.13 -10.28
N LEU A 40 -4.21 8.84 -10.00
CA LEU A 40 -3.08 7.93 -9.72
C LEU A 40 -2.10 7.83 -10.88
N LYS A 41 -2.59 7.75 -12.12
CA LYS A 41 -1.73 7.73 -13.31
C LYS A 41 -0.96 9.04 -13.47
N THR A 42 -1.64 10.17 -13.29
CA THR A 42 -1.04 11.50 -13.38
C THR A 42 0.09 11.67 -12.36
N GLU A 43 -0.12 11.26 -11.11
CA GLU A 43 0.92 11.32 -10.08
C GLU A 43 2.05 10.33 -10.33
N ALA A 44 1.76 9.13 -10.84
CA ALA A 44 2.78 8.15 -11.19
C ALA A 44 3.67 8.66 -12.34
N ASP A 45 3.07 9.27 -13.35
CA ASP A 45 3.78 9.92 -14.47
C ASP A 45 4.65 11.07 -13.96
N ARG A 46 4.13 11.91 -13.06
CA ARG A 46 4.91 12.99 -12.41
C ARG A 46 6.12 12.46 -11.63
N LEU A 47 5.99 11.29 -11.01
CA LEU A 47 7.06 10.60 -10.27
C LEU A 47 7.97 9.77 -11.18
N GLY A 48 7.64 9.61 -12.47
CA GLY A 48 8.40 8.80 -13.42
C GLY A 48 8.34 7.29 -13.13
N ILE A 49 7.27 6.80 -12.51
CA ILE A 49 7.10 5.39 -12.14
C ILE A 49 5.78 4.83 -12.69
N PRO A 50 5.67 3.51 -12.91
CA PRO A 50 4.38 2.91 -13.28
C PRO A 50 3.33 3.13 -12.18
N TYR A 51 2.08 3.40 -12.56
CA TYR A 51 0.99 3.61 -11.59
C TYR A 51 0.74 2.40 -10.68
N GLN A 52 1.02 1.18 -11.16
CA GLN A 52 0.97 -0.03 -10.33
C GLN A 52 2.04 -0.02 -9.24
N THR A 53 3.23 0.49 -9.54
CA THR A 53 4.32 0.66 -8.57
C THR A 53 3.94 1.71 -7.52
N LEU A 54 3.33 2.83 -7.95
CA LEU A 54 2.82 3.84 -7.03
C LEU A 54 1.77 3.23 -6.08
N MET A 55 0.76 2.53 -6.62
CA MET A 55 -0.26 1.84 -5.81
C MET A 55 0.38 0.87 -4.81
N GLY A 56 1.35 0.06 -5.25
CA GLY A 56 2.08 -0.85 -4.37
C GLY A 56 2.82 -0.13 -3.24
N SER A 57 3.48 0.99 -3.54
CA SER A 57 4.18 1.80 -2.54
C SER A 57 3.21 2.42 -1.53
N ILE A 58 2.04 2.89 -1.97
CA ILE A 58 1.03 3.49 -1.10
C ILE A 58 0.52 2.43 -0.11
N LEU A 59 0.19 1.23 -0.60
CA LEU A 59 -0.24 0.12 0.25
C LEU A 59 0.85 -0.28 1.24
N HIS A 60 2.10 -0.38 0.79
CA HIS A 60 3.23 -0.70 1.67
C HIS A 60 3.39 0.35 2.77
N ARG A 61 3.48 1.63 2.40
CA ARG A 61 3.64 2.77 3.32
C ARG A 61 2.48 2.91 4.29
N TYR A 62 1.27 2.60 3.86
CA TYR A 62 0.11 2.57 4.74
C TYR A 62 0.23 1.48 5.80
N ILE A 63 0.64 0.27 5.41
CA ILE A 63 0.82 -0.86 6.36
C ILE A 63 2.02 -0.64 7.29
N THR A 64 3.09 0.01 6.82
CA THR A 64 4.27 0.32 7.66
C THR A 64 4.08 1.56 8.54
N GLY A 65 2.99 2.31 8.37
CA GLY A 65 2.71 3.53 9.14
C GLY A 65 3.43 4.79 8.63
N GLU A 66 4.08 4.72 7.47
CA GLU A 66 4.75 5.84 6.80
C GLU A 66 3.81 6.75 6.00
N LEU A 67 2.55 6.33 5.84
CA LEU A 67 1.50 7.13 5.21
C LEU A 67 0.48 7.55 6.27
N LEU A 68 0.43 8.86 6.54
CA LEU A 68 -0.53 9.45 7.46
C LEU A 68 -1.90 9.57 6.79
N ASP A 69 -2.95 9.22 7.53
CA ASP A 69 -4.31 9.51 7.12
C ASP A 69 -4.63 11.00 7.31
N LYS A 70 -5.82 11.43 6.87
CA LYS A 70 -6.26 12.83 6.98
C LYS A 70 -6.22 13.33 8.42
N LYS A 71 -6.56 12.48 9.39
CA LYS A 71 -6.55 12.84 10.82
C LYS A 71 -5.12 13.07 11.32
N GLY A 72 -4.19 12.18 10.96
CA GLY A 72 -2.77 12.34 11.26
C GLY A 72 -2.19 13.62 10.64
N ALA A 73 -2.59 13.94 9.41
CA ALA A 73 -2.17 15.17 8.74
C ALA A 73 -2.76 16.43 9.39
N GLU A 74 -4.02 16.39 9.83
CA GLU A 74 -4.68 17.49 10.56
C GLU A 74 -3.99 17.76 11.90
N ILE A 75 -3.67 16.71 12.66
CA ILE A 75 -2.94 16.83 13.93
C ILE A 75 -1.57 17.47 13.71
N LEU A 76 -0.83 17.07 12.67
CA LEU A 76 0.46 17.69 12.36
C LEU A 76 0.35 19.17 11.97
N LYS A 77 -0.72 19.56 11.25
CA LYS A 77 -0.97 20.98 10.95
C LYS A 77 -1.23 21.75 12.24
N MET A 78 -2.10 21.24 13.12
CA MET A 78 -2.39 21.87 14.40
C MET A 78 -1.13 22.06 15.25
N ILE A 79 -0.22 21.07 15.29
CA ILE A 79 1.04 21.18 16.03
C ILE A 79 1.96 22.25 15.43
N LYS A 80 2.01 22.35 14.09
CA LYS A 80 2.82 23.37 13.40
C LYS A 80 2.27 24.77 13.55
N ASP A 81 0.95 24.94 13.55
CA ASP A 81 0.30 26.25 13.70
C ASP A 81 0.37 26.79 15.14
N VAL A 82 0.67 25.92 16.11
CA VAL A 82 0.85 26.26 17.53
C VAL A 82 2.32 26.58 17.87
N SER A 83 3.28 26.22 17.01
CA SER A 83 4.72 26.47 17.21
C SER A 83 5.21 27.74 16.51
#